data_AF-A0A140L0H7-F1
#
_entry.id   AF-A0A140L0H7-F1
#
_cell.length_a   1.000
_cell.length_b   1.000
_cell.length_c   1.000
_cell.angle_alpha   90.00
_cell.angle_beta   90.00
_cell.angle_gamma   90.00
#
_symmetry.space_group_name_H-M   'P 1'
#
loop_
_entity.id
_entity.type
_entity.pdbx_description
1 polymer ?
#
loop_
_entity_poly.entity_id
_entity_poly.type
_entity_poly.pdbx_seq_one_letter_code
_entity_poly.pdbx_strand_id
1 'polypeptide(L)'
;MNNGFCVILTKDRLYQAVALYRSLRHNTKAMKLNMFILCLDNETLDILNKMQLEKVTLIHVNEIENEHLSNKKQERKINEYCWTLKPIFLQYVFDKFPHIDRVTYLDADLCFFGDPAQIFFDAPHCIILLSRHDFLENYKFVEDESGKYNSGFISFKRHPISYDCLKWWKERCLEWCHDRSENGKFGDQKYLDMMPSLFSGVCDINTPGVNIAPWNHGKYKISVKEGNFYVNNDRLIFYHYCGLRLVSHNLMALTVGFDKKFIPLIHKPYIYVLKDVIKDISAVAPTFNGYYIEEGRKPLAEFYEI
;
A
#
# COMPACT_ATOMS: atom_id res chain seq x y z
N MET A 1 -0.18 16.89 14.08
CA MET A 1 -0.77 15.55 13.96
C MET A 1 0.35 14.54 13.85
N ASN A 2 0.35 13.54 14.74
CA ASN A 2 1.28 12.42 14.70
C ASN A 2 0.66 11.28 13.89
N ASN A 3 1.10 11.12 12.65
CA ASN A 3 0.68 10.01 11.79
C ASN A 3 1.63 8.82 11.95
N GLY A 4 1.04 7.63 12.03
CA GLY A 4 1.71 6.34 11.92
C GLY A 4 1.41 5.71 10.57
N PHE A 5 2.40 5.60 9.69
CA PHE A 5 2.27 4.92 8.41
C PHE A 5 2.65 3.46 8.57
N CYS A 6 1.75 2.55 8.23
CA CYS A 6 1.84 1.13 8.52
C CYS A 6 2.01 0.34 7.23
N VAL A 7 3.02 -0.53 7.16
CA VAL A 7 3.28 -1.40 6.00
C VAL A 7 3.50 -2.83 6.49
N ILE A 8 3.01 -3.82 5.75
CA ILE A 8 3.22 -5.25 6.02
C ILE A 8 4.01 -5.84 4.87
N LEU A 9 5.12 -6.53 5.17
CA LEU A 9 6.07 -6.97 4.16
C LEU A 9 6.54 -8.40 4.39
N THR A 10 6.66 -9.11 3.28
CA THR A 10 7.62 -10.19 3.09
C THR A 10 8.81 -9.67 2.30
N LYS A 11 9.86 -10.51 2.16
CA LYS A 11 11.03 -10.17 1.36
C LYS A 11 10.70 -9.76 -0.09
N ASP A 12 9.62 -10.30 -0.66
CA ASP A 12 9.23 -10.09 -2.06
C ASP A 12 8.73 -8.67 -2.36
N ARG A 13 8.46 -7.89 -1.31
CA ARG A 13 8.00 -6.49 -1.41
C ARG A 13 8.95 -5.51 -0.74
N LEU A 14 10.07 -5.99 -0.18
CA LEU A 14 11.03 -5.19 0.58
C LEU A 14 11.58 -4.02 -0.22
N TYR A 15 11.99 -4.25 -1.47
CA TYR A 15 12.55 -3.19 -2.33
C TYR A 15 11.52 -2.10 -2.65
N GLN A 16 10.25 -2.45 -2.83
CA GLN A 16 9.19 -1.45 -3.04
C GLN A 16 8.92 -0.68 -1.75
N ALA A 17 8.92 -1.35 -0.60
CA ALA A 17 8.73 -0.69 0.69
C ALA A 17 9.84 0.29 1.06
N VAL A 18 11.08 -0.01 0.71
CA VAL A 18 12.19 0.94 0.89
C VAL A 18 12.05 2.13 -0.07
N ALA A 19 11.59 1.91 -1.31
CA ALA A 19 11.25 3.01 -2.23
C ALA A 19 10.09 3.88 -1.72
N LEU A 20 9.04 3.24 -1.18
CA LEU A 20 7.93 3.87 -0.48
C LEU A 20 8.46 4.72 0.69
N TYR A 21 9.28 4.15 1.58
CA TYR A 21 9.89 4.88 2.70
C TYR A 21 10.66 6.12 2.23
N ARG A 22 11.53 5.97 1.21
CA ARG A 22 12.32 7.09 0.67
C ARG A 22 11.44 8.20 0.12
N SER A 23 10.46 7.84 -0.70
CA SER A 23 9.54 8.80 -1.30
C SER A 23 8.66 9.49 -0.26
N LEU A 24 8.15 8.73 0.72
CA LEU A 24 7.35 9.27 1.81
C LEU A 24 8.16 10.22 2.69
N ARG A 25 9.38 9.82 3.11
CA ARG A 25 10.28 10.68 3.91
C ARG A 25 10.68 11.95 3.18
N HIS A 26 10.94 11.87 1.88
CA HIS A 26 11.29 13.04 1.07
C HIS A 26 10.14 14.07 0.98
N ASN A 27 8.90 13.58 0.86
CA ASN A 27 7.75 14.44 0.60
C ASN A 27 6.99 14.88 1.87
N THR A 28 7.16 14.18 2.99
CA THR A 28 6.49 14.53 4.24
C THR A 28 7.15 15.76 4.89
N LYS A 29 6.50 16.93 4.79
CA LYS A 29 7.04 18.21 5.32
C LYS A 29 6.21 18.74 6.48
N ALA A 30 4.89 18.66 6.38
CA ALA A 30 3.97 19.31 7.32
C ALA A 30 3.55 18.43 8.52
N MET A 31 4.08 17.21 8.67
CA MET A 31 3.75 16.32 9.80
C MET A 31 4.97 15.53 10.30
N LYS A 32 4.84 14.98 11.50
CA LYS A 32 5.82 14.00 12.00
C LYS A 32 5.60 12.66 11.30
N LEU A 33 6.66 12.17 10.67
CA LEU A 33 6.71 10.83 10.08
C LEU A 33 7.04 9.80 11.16
N ASN A 34 6.16 8.83 11.36
CA ASN A 34 6.45 7.58 12.05
C ASN A 34 6.05 6.45 11.12
N MET A 35 6.96 5.55 10.79
CA MET A 35 6.67 4.40 9.95
C MET A 35 6.78 3.12 10.77
N PHE A 36 5.76 2.28 10.71
CA PHE A 36 5.70 0.98 11.38
C PHE A 36 5.71 -0.10 10.30
N ILE A 37 6.68 -1.00 10.36
CA ILE A 37 6.83 -2.08 9.39
C ILE A 37 6.65 -3.42 10.10
N LEU A 38 5.60 -4.15 9.72
CA LEU A 38 5.39 -5.53 10.14
C LEU A 38 6.15 -6.48 9.20
N CYS A 39 7.23 -7.07 9.73
CA CYS A 39 8.05 -8.04 9.02
C CYS A 39 7.47 -9.44 9.23
N LEU A 40 7.09 -10.12 8.15
CA LEU A 40 6.51 -11.46 8.20
C LEU A 40 7.54 -12.60 8.21
N ASP A 41 8.81 -12.27 7.96
CA ASP A 41 9.93 -13.19 7.95
C ASP A 41 11.20 -12.55 8.54
N ASN A 42 12.10 -13.40 9.06
CA ASN A 42 13.36 -12.96 9.67
C ASN A 42 14.30 -12.28 8.67
N GLU A 43 14.30 -12.72 7.41
CA GLU A 43 15.16 -12.14 6.36
C GLU A 43 14.85 -10.66 6.14
N THR A 44 13.56 -10.31 6.06
CA THR A 44 13.07 -8.94 5.95
C THR A 44 13.47 -8.11 7.16
N LEU A 45 13.29 -8.64 8.37
CA LEU A 45 13.65 -7.96 9.62
C LEU A 45 15.17 -7.69 9.69
N ASP A 46 15.98 -8.69 9.38
CA ASP A 46 17.45 -8.60 9.43
C ASP A 46 17.98 -7.59 8.42
N ILE A 47 17.44 -7.58 7.20
CA ILE A 47 17.84 -6.60 6.17
C ILE A 47 17.48 -5.18 6.65
N LEU A 48 16.23 -4.95 7.08
CA LEU A 48 15.80 -3.62 7.51
C LEU A 48 16.57 -3.12 8.74
N ASN A 49 16.92 -4.00 9.68
CA ASN A 49 17.79 -3.66 10.81
C ASN A 49 19.18 -3.17 10.35
N LYS A 50 19.79 -3.85 9.36
CA LYS A 50 21.08 -3.43 8.80
C LYS A 50 20.99 -2.10 8.04
N MET A 51 19.85 -1.82 7.40
CA MET A 51 19.64 -0.56 6.68
C MET A 51 19.44 0.65 7.59
N GLN A 52 19.12 0.45 8.88
CA GLN A 52 18.99 1.51 9.90
C GLN A 52 18.13 2.70 9.44
N LEU A 53 16.95 2.41 8.88
CA LEU A 53 16.05 3.46 8.40
C LEU A 53 15.58 4.36 9.55
N GLU A 54 15.81 5.68 9.43
CA GLU A 54 15.37 6.65 10.43
C GLU A 54 13.84 6.73 10.52
N LYS A 55 13.33 6.95 11.74
CA LYS A 55 11.88 7.12 12.03
C LYS A 55 11.04 5.89 11.65
N VAL A 56 11.67 4.71 11.62
CA VAL A 56 11.03 3.42 11.39
C VAL A 56 11.05 2.62 12.68
N THR A 57 9.92 1.99 13.00
CA THR A 57 9.81 0.95 14.03
C THR A 57 9.52 -0.37 13.33
N LEU A 58 10.44 -1.33 13.48
CA LEU A 58 10.30 -2.68 12.95
C LEU A 58 9.57 -3.53 14.00
N ILE A 59 8.57 -4.28 13.55
CA ILE A 59 7.76 -5.18 14.38
C ILE A 59 7.82 -6.54 13.70
N HIS A 60 8.16 -7.58 14.45
CA HIS A 60 8.13 -8.94 13.90
C HIS A 60 6.72 -9.53 14.05
N VAL A 61 6.28 -10.35 13.09
CA VAL A 61 4.94 -10.95 13.11
C VAL A 61 4.62 -11.72 14.40
N ASN A 62 5.63 -12.30 15.05
CA ASN A 62 5.51 -13.00 16.34
C ASN A 62 4.99 -12.12 17.49
N GLU A 63 5.08 -10.79 17.38
CA GLU A 63 4.51 -9.87 18.38
C GLU A 63 2.97 -9.76 18.28
N ILE A 64 2.40 -10.21 17.15
CA ILE A 64 0.97 -10.09 16.82
C ILE A 64 0.32 -11.47 16.67
N GLU A 65 1.07 -12.45 16.16
CA GLU A 65 0.59 -13.81 15.91
C GLU A 65 0.16 -14.50 17.22
N ASN A 66 -1.07 -15.00 17.23
CA ASN A 66 -1.58 -15.95 18.20
C ASN A 66 -1.94 -17.27 17.50
N GLU A 67 -2.36 -18.29 18.24
CA GLU A 67 -2.70 -19.60 17.67
C GLU A 67 -3.73 -19.50 16.53
N HIS A 68 -4.74 -18.64 16.67
CA HIS A 68 -5.75 -18.43 15.63
C HIS A 68 -5.16 -17.86 14.33
N LEU A 69 -4.26 -16.88 14.43
CA LEU A 69 -3.56 -16.31 13.26
C LEU A 69 -2.57 -17.31 12.65
N SER A 70 -1.87 -18.09 13.47
CA SER A 70 -1.00 -19.15 13.00
C SER A 70 -1.75 -20.20 12.18
N ASN A 71 -2.97 -20.56 12.59
CA ASN A 71 -3.83 -21.46 11.80
C ASN A 71 -4.24 -20.80 10.47
N LYS A 72 -4.67 -19.53 10.50
CA LYS A 72 -5.03 -18.79 9.27
C LYS A 72 -3.86 -18.63 8.30
N LYS A 73 -2.63 -18.49 8.80
CA LYS A 73 -1.41 -18.44 7.99
C LYS A 73 -1.17 -19.73 7.21
N GLN A 74 -1.51 -20.88 7.79
CA GLN A 74 -1.36 -22.19 7.13
C GLN A 74 -2.47 -22.42 6.08
N GLU A 75 -3.67 -21.86 6.30
CA GLU A 75 -4.81 -21.99 5.40
C GLU A 75 -4.77 -21.04 4.18
N ARG A 76 -3.93 -20.01 4.23
CA ARG A 76 -3.96 -18.88 3.27
C ARG A 76 -2.67 -18.76 2.49
N LYS A 77 -2.77 -18.24 1.27
CA LYS A 77 -1.59 -17.76 0.55
C LYS A 77 -0.97 -16.59 1.31
N ILE A 78 0.32 -16.35 1.11
CA ILE A 78 1.04 -15.31 1.83
C ILE A 78 0.45 -13.90 1.61
N ASN A 79 -0.01 -13.60 0.40
CA ASN A 79 -0.68 -12.32 0.10
C ASN A 79 -2.03 -12.19 0.81
N GLU A 80 -2.82 -13.26 0.84
CA GLU A 80 -4.11 -13.31 1.56
C GLU A 80 -3.90 -13.13 3.08
N TYR A 81 -2.82 -13.70 3.62
CA TYR A 81 -2.44 -13.50 5.01
C TYR A 81 -1.99 -12.06 5.28
N CYS A 82 -1.18 -11.45 4.41
CA CYS A 82 -0.83 -10.03 4.51
C CYS A 82 -2.08 -9.12 4.55
N TRP A 83 -3.06 -9.39 3.67
CA TRP A 83 -4.33 -8.67 3.64
C TRP A 83 -5.12 -8.83 4.95
N THR A 84 -5.15 -10.06 5.48
CA THR A 84 -5.79 -10.36 6.78
C THR A 84 -5.21 -9.53 7.92
N LEU A 85 -3.89 -9.32 7.90
CA LEU A 85 -3.17 -8.64 8.95
C LEU A 85 -3.36 -7.11 8.93
N LYS A 86 -3.86 -6.50 7.85
CA LYS A 86 -4.04 -5.02 7.76
C LYS A 86 -4.82 -4.43 8.95
N PRO A 87 -6.08 -4.82 9.22
CA PRO A 87 -6.82 -4.27 10.36
C PRO A 87 -6.17 -4.61 11.71
N ILE A 88 -5.56 -5.79 11.83
CA ILE A 88 -4.91 -6.25 13.06
C ILE A 88 -3.69 -5.39 13.37
N PHE A 89 -2.88 -5.09 12.36
CA PHE A 89 -1.67 -4.30 12.52
C PHE A 89 -1.97 -2.83 12.81
N LEU A 90 -2.96 -2.25 12.15
CA LEU A 90 -3.42 -0.89 12.46
C LEU A 90 -3.91 -0.77 13.91
N GLN A 91 -4.68 -1.74 14.38
CA GLN A 91 -5.11 -1.80 15.77
C GLN A 91 -3.92 -1.98 16.73
N TYR A 92 -2.98 -2.88 16.42
CA TYR A 92 -1.76 -3.08 17.22
C TYR A 92 -0.99 -1.77 17.41
N VAL A 93 -0.81 -0.99 16.33
CA VAL A 93 -0.10 0.29 16.39
C VAL A 93 -0.86 1.29 17.28
N PHE A 94 -2.19 1.34 17.19
CA PHE A 94 -2.96 2.18 18.10
C PHE A 94 -2.79 1.78 19.57
N ASP A 95 -2.82 0.48 19.87
CA ASP A 95 -2.76 -0.03 21.24
C ASP A 95 -1.36 0.16 21.86
N LYS A 96 -0.29 -0.05 21.08
CA LYS A 96 1.09 0.05 21.56
C LYS A 96 1.65 1.46 21.57
N PHE A 97 1.20 2.34 20.66
CA PHE A 97 1.77 3.68 20.48
C PHE A 97 0.72 4.75 20.74
N PRO A 98 0.39 5.06 22.01
CA PRO A 98 -0.72 5.97 22.37
C PRO A 98 -0.53 7.41 21.88
N HIS A 99 0.70 7.80 21.53
CA HIS A 99 1.04 9.13 20.99
C HIS A 99 0.70 9.30 19.50
N ILE A 100 0.31 8.22 18.80
CA ILE A 100 -0.11 8.26 17.39
C ILE A 100 -1.58 8.65 17.32
N ASP A 101 -1.88 9.76 16.64
CA ASP A 101 -3.23 10.33 16.51
C ASP A 101 -4.03 9.68 15.37
N ARG A 102 -3.32 9.12 14.38
CA ARG A 102 -3.90 8.54 13.17
C ARG A 102 -2.95 7.49 12.61
N VAL A 103 -3.50 6.35 12.22
CA VAL A 103 -2.77 5.29 11.52
C VAL A 103 -3.24 5.21 10.07
N THR A 104 -2.30 5.05 9.16
CA THR A 104 -2.58 4.94 7.72
C THR A 104 -1.86 3.71 7.19
N TYR A 105 -2.62 2.77 6.63
CA TYR A 105 -2.03 1.65 5.92
C TYR A 105 -1.56 2.09 4.53
N LEU A 106 -0.39 1.62 4.12
CA LEU A 106 0.18 1.82 2.79
C LEU A 106 0.56 0.46 2.18
N ASP A 107 0.07 0.14 0.99
CA ASP A 107 0.64 -0.94 0.18
C ASP A 107 2.09 -0.58 -0.20
N ALA A 108 2.96 -1.58 -0.27
CA ALA A 108 4.40 -1.39 -0.45
C ALA A 108 4.78 -0.80 -1.82
N ASP A 109 3.91 -0.91 -2.83
CA ASP A 109 4.10 -0.41 -4.20
C ASP A 109 3.49 0.98 -4.46
N LEU A 110 3.24 1.74 -3.38
CA LEU A 110 3.00 3.17 -3.46
C LEU A 110 4.32 3.96 -3.57
N CYS A 111 4.31 5.07 -4.32
CA CYS A 111 5.39 6.05 -4.32
C CYS A 111 4.84 7.47 -4.22
N PHE A 112 5.36 8.25 -3.29
CA PHE A 112 4.94 9.63 -3.04
C PHE A 112 5.69 10.64 -3.91
N PHE A 113 4.96 11.62 -4.43
CA PHE A 113 5.44 12.73 -5.24
C PHE A 113 5.06 14.10 -4.65
N GLY A 114 4.25 14.11 -3.59
CA GLY A 114 3.81 15.30 -2.88
C GLY A 114 3.50 15.01 -1.42
N ASP A 115 3.30 16.07 -0.62
CA ASP A 115 3.11 15.94 0.82
C ASP A 115 1.76 15.26 1.16
N PRO A 116 1.76 14.08 1.83
CA PRO A 116 0.53 13.40 2.23
C PRO A 116 -0.31 14.20 3.25
N ALA A 117 0.23 15.27 3.85
CA ALA A 117 -0.51 16.09 4.81
C ALA A 117 -1.79 16.68 4.23
N GLN A 118 -1.78 17.01 2.94
CA GLN A 118 -2.93 17.58 2.27
C GLN A 118 -4.17 16.67 2.40
N ILE A 119 -3.99 15.35 2.29
CA ILE A 119 -5.06 14.34 2.43
C ILE A 119 -5.82 14.51 3.75
N PHE A 120 -5.08 14.77 4.82
CA PHE A 120 -5.65 14.86 6.16
C PHE A 120 -6.15 16.28 6.48
N PHE A 121 -5.54 17.31 5.91
CA PHE A 121 -5.95 18.70 6.07
C PHE A 121 -7.23 19.02 5.31
N ASP A 122 -7.48 18.37 4.18
CA ASP A 122 -8.73 18.53 3.41
C ASP A 122 -9.93 17.87 4.10
N ALA A 123 -9.68 16.92 5.01
CA ALA A 123 -10.71 16.12 5.66
C ALA A 123 -10.54 16.04 7.19
N PRO A 124 -10.46 17.17 7.92
CA PRO A 124 -10.08 17.18 9.34
C PRO A 124 -11.13 16.57 10.27
N HIS A 125 -12.39 16.56 9.83
CA HIS A 125 -13.55 16.00 10.55
C HIS A 125 -13.72 14.50 10.31
N CYS A 126 -13.07 13.93 9.29
CA CYS A 126 -13.21 12.53 8.93
C CYS A 126 -12.41 11.64 9.88
N ILE A 127 -13.09 10.63 10.41
CA ILE A 127 -12.52 9.64 11.32
C ILE A 127 -11.79 8.58 10.50
N ILE A 128 -12.46 8.06 9.46
CA ILE A 128 -11.92 7.05 8.55
C ILE A 128 -11.88 7.64 7.14
N LEU A 129 -10.76 7.45 6.45
CA LEU A 129 -10.57 7.91 5.07
C LEU A 129 -10.31 6.71 4.16
N LEU A 130 -11.12 6.61 3.11
CA LEU A 130 -11.05 5.55 2.11
C LEU A 130 -10.63 6.12 0.76
N SER A 131 -9.64 5.51 0.12
CA SER A 131 -9.25 5.85 -1.25
C SER A 131 -10.15 5.11 -2.24
N ARG A 132 -10.75 5.81 -3.21
CA ARG A 132 -11.54 5.17 -4.27
C ARG A 132 -10.62 4.59 -5.33
N HIS A 133 -11.00 3.48 -5.95
CA HIS A 133 -10.33 3.07 -7.20
C HIS A 133 -10.59 4.10 -8.30
N ASP A 134 -11.84 4.58 -8.40
CA ASP A 134 -12.26 5.45 -9.48
C ASP A 134 -11.96 4.80 -10.85
N PHE A 135 -12.43 3.57 -11.05
CA PHE A 135 -12.20 2.81 -12.30
C PHE A 135 -12.69 3.57 -13.53
N LEU A 136 -11.98 3.41 -14.66
CA LEU A 136 -12.50 3.78 -15.97
C LEU A 136 -13.83 3.06 -16.26
N GLU A 137 -14.70 3.67 -17.06
CA GLU A 137 -16.04 3.13 -17.34
C GLU A 137 -16.00 1.70 -17.90
N ASN A 138 -15.04 1.44 -18.81
CA ASN A 138 -14.82 0.12 -19.37
C ASN A 138 -14.27 -0.90 -18.37
N TYR A 139 -13.93 -0.51 -17.13
CA TYR A 139 -13.46 -1.39 -16.05
C TYR A 139 -14.45 -1.48 -14.88
N LYS A 140 -15.70 -1.01 -15.05
CA LYS A 140 -16.72 -1.07 -13.99
C LYS A 140 -17.00 -2.49 -13.47
N PHE A 141 -16.91 -3.50 -14.33
CA PHE A 141 -17.06 -4.90 -13.91
C PHE A 141 -16.00 -5.31 -12.87
N VAL A 142 -14.79 -4.73 -12.90
CA VAL A 142 -13.77 -4.97 -11.87
C VAL A 142 -14.12 -4.27 -10.57
N GLU A 143 -14.75 -3.10 -10.62
CA GLU A 143 -15.26 -2.41 -9.42
C GLU A 143 -16.33 -3.26 -8.71
N ASP A 144 -17.21 -3.88 -9.49
CA ASP A 144 -18.26 -4.77 -8.97
C ASP A 144 -17.65 -5.97 -8.22
N GLU A 145 -16.59 -6.56 -8.76
CA GLU A 145 -15.88 -7.67 -8.13
C GLU A 145 -14.99 -7.25 -6.95
N SER A 146 -14.16 -6.21 -7.13
CA SER A 146 -13.04 -5.87 -6.22
C SER A 146 -13.36 -4.75 -5.21
N GLY A 147 -14.42 -3.98 -5.44
CA GLY A 147 -14.89 -2.93 -4.54
C GLY A 147 -14.71 -1.51 -5.07
N LYS A 148 -15.49 -0.58 -4.52
CA LYS A 148 -15.41 0.86 -4.78
C LYS A 148 -14.08 1.45 -4.27
N TYR A 149 -13.57 0.94 -3.16
CA TYR A 149 -12.39 1.46 -2.48
C TYR A 149 -11.17 0.57 -2.65
N ASN A 150 -9.99 1.19 -2.72
CA ASN A 150 -8.70 0.50 -2.73
C ASN A 150 -8.16 0.38 -1.29
N SER A 151 -7.65 -0.79 -0.92
CA SER A 151 -7.10 -1.02 0.42
C SER A 151 -5.61 -0.70 0.56
N GLY A 152 -5.00 -0.16 -0.50
CA GLY A 152 -3.60 0.26 -0.51
C GLY A 152 -3.34 1.60 0.18
N PHE A 153 -4.37 2.44 0.35
CA PHE A 153 -4.32 3.60 1.22
C PHE A 153 -5.63 3.72 1.99
N ILE A 154 -5.58 3.48 3.30
CA ILE A 154 -6.71 3.62 4.22
C ILE A 154 -6.21 4.26 5.52
N SER A 155 -6.95 5.23 6.06
CA SER A 155 -6.54 5.94 7.27
C SER A 155 -7.61 5.97 8.35
N PHE A 156 -7.21 5.77 9.60
CA PHE A 156 -8.05 5.78 10.78
C PHE A 156 -7.52 6.78 11.79
N LYS A 157 -8.36 7.70 12.26
CA LYS A 157 -8.06 8.58 13.39
C LYS A 157 -8.21 7.80 14.69
N ARG A 158 -7.44 8.12 15.72
CA ARG A 158 -7.65 7.55 17.06
C ARG A 158 -9.01 8.02 17.58
N HIS A 159 -9.99 7.14 17.51
CA HIS A 159 -11.38 7.41 17.87
C HIS A 159 -12.11 6.09 18.15
N PRO A 160 -13.06 6.02 19.10
CA PRO A 160 -13.84 4.81 19.37
C PRO A 160 -14.40 4.13 18.12
N ILE A 161 -15.01 4.91 17.20
CA ILE A 161 -15.50 4.41 15.91
C ILE A 161 -14.41 3.72 15.07
N SER A 162 -13.17 4.20 15.09
CA SER A 162 -12.08 3.53 14.39
C SER A 162 -11.73 2.19 15.03
N TYR A 163 -11.80 2.06 16.35
CA TYR A 163 -11.62 0.78 17.02
C TYR A 163 -12.74 -0.21 16.67
N ASP A 164 -13.99 0.23 16.68
CA ASP A 164 -15.14 -0.61 16.29
C ASP A 164 -15.03 -1.06 14.83
N CYS A 165 -14.64 -0.14 13.94
CA CYS A 165 -14.45 -0.44 12.52
C CYS A 165 -13.28 -1.41 12.28
N LEU A 166 -12.12 -1.18 12.92
CA LEU A 166 -10.96 -2.08 12.82
C LEU A 166 -11.28 -3.47 13.37
N LYS A 167 -12.03 -3.56 14.48
CA LYS A 167 -12.50 -4.82 15.05
C LYS A 167 -13.42 -5.56 14.07
N TRP A 168 -14.41 -4.88 13.52
CA TRP A 168 -15.31 -5.46 12.51
C TRP A 168 -14.56 -5.93 11.26
N TRP A 169 -13.64 -5.11 10.74
CA TRP A 169 -12.87 -5.45 9.55
C TRP A 169 -11.94 -6.65 9.80
N LYS A 170 -11.30 -6.70 10.98
CA LYS A 170 -10.54 -7.87 11.45
C LYS A 170 -11.40 -9.12 11.47
N GLU A 171 -12.59 -9.07 12.07
CA GLU A 171 -13.50 -10.23 12.16
C GLU A 171 -13.90 -10.73 10.76
N ARG A 172 -14.22 -9.83 9.84
CA ARG A 172 -14.52 -10.17 8.44
C ARG A 172 -13.33 -10.79 7.72
N CYS A 173 -12.14 -10.22 7.84
CA CYS A 173 -10.93 -10.78 7.25
C CYS A 173 -10.54 -12.13 7.85
N LEU A 174 -10.77 -12.37 9.15
CA LEU A 174 -10.54 -13.67 9.77
C LEU A 174 -11.53 -14.73 9.27
N GLU A 175 -12.79 -14.35 9.08
CA GLU A 175 -13.83 -15.20 8.50
C GLU A 175 -13.50 -15.59 7.06
N TRP A 176 -13.17 -14.60 6.21
CA TRP A 176 -12.89 -14.81 4.80
C TRP A 176 -11.98 -13.70 4.27
N CYS A 177 -10.87 -14.06 3.61
CA CYS A 177 -9.97 -13.10 2.98
C CYS A 177 -9.14 -13.84 1.94
N HIS A 178 -9.65 -13.92 0.71
CA HIS A 178 -9.02 -14.69 -0.35
C HIS A 178 -8.88 -13.89 -1.66
N ASP A 179 -7.90 -14.27 -2.47
CA ASP A 179 -7.58 -13.69 -3.77
C ASP A 179 -8.46 -14.30 -4.87
N ARG A 180 -9.77 -14.12 -4.71
CA ARG A 180 -10.81 -14.52 -5.67
C ARG A 180 -12.08 -13.72 -5.40
N SER A 181 -12.91 -13.52 -6.42
CA SER A 181 -14.25 -12.96 -6.23
C SER A 181 -15.22 -14.09 -5.87
N GLU A 182 -15.92 -13.97 -4.74
CA GLU A 182 -16.87 -15.00 -4.29
C GLU A 182 -17.97 -14.38 -3.43
N ASN A 183 -19.24 -14.56 -3.82
CA ASN A 183 -20.40 -14.12 -3.03
C ASN A 183 -20.33 -12.65 -2.57
N GLY A 184 -19.87 -11.75 -3.45
CA GLY A 184 -19.70 -10.33 -3.15
C GLY A 184 -18.52 -10.01 -2.23
N LYS A 185 -17.52 -10.90 -2.11
CA LYS A 185 -16.29 -10.70 -1.35
C LYS A 185 -15.07 -10.75 -2.27
N PHE A 186 -14.06 -9.95 -1.97
CA PHE A 186 -12.75 -9.96 -2.62
C PHE A 186 -11.68 -9.41 -1.67
N GLY A 187 -10.77 -10.29 -1.24
CA GLY A 187 -9.72 -9.98 -0.28
C GLY A 187 -10.22 -9.25 0.98
N ASP A 188 -9.36 -8.38 1.51
CA ASP A 188 -9.66 -7.41 2.57
C ASP A 188 -10.45 -6.20 2.07
N GLN A 189 -10.37 -5.93 0.76
CA GLN A 189 -10.74 -4.66 0.17
C GLN A 189 -12.25 -4.51 -0.06
N LYS A 190 -12.97 -5.57 -0.45
CA LYS A 190 -14.42 -5.46 -0.74
C LYS A 190 -15.24 -5.06 0.49
N TYR A 191 -14.75 -5.39 1.69
CA TYR A 191 -15.38 -4.99 2.96
C TYR A 191 -15.42 -3.48 3.18
N LEU A 192 -14.51 -2.72 2.57
CA LEU A 192 -14.48 -1.27 2.69
C LEU A 192 -15.76 -0.61 2.15
N ASP A 193 -16.42 -1.24 1.17
CA ASP A 193 -17.67 -0.75 0.58
C ASP A 193 -18.79 -0.60 1.62
N MET A 194 -18.75 -1.43 2.68
CA MET A 194 -19.75 -1.42 3.76
C MET A 194 -19.44 -0.40 4.87
N MET A 195 -18.19 0.05 5.01
CA MET A 195 -17.80 0.91 6.13
C MET A 195 -18.64 2.20 6.24
N PRO A 196 -18.94 2.94 5.14
CA PRO A 196 -19.74 4.17 5.24
C PRO A 196 -21.18 3.98 5.71
N SER A 197 -21.77 2.79 5.53
CA SER A 197 -23.13 2.51 6.01
C SER A 197 -23.15 1.96 7.44
N LEU A 198 -22.04 1.37 7.89
CA LEU A 198 -21.92 0.78 9.22
C LEU A 198 -21.39 1.76 10.27
N PHE A 199 -20.57 2.74 9.87
CA PHE A 199 -19.86 3.62 10.78
C PHE A 199 -20.00 5.09 10.37
N SER A 200 -20.19 5.97 11.35
CA SER A 200 -20.21 7.41 11.11
C SER A 200 -18.80 7.99 10.97
N GLY A 201 -18.66 9.11 10.25
CA GLY A 201 -17.37 9.77 10.04
C GLY A 201 -16.41 9.03 9.09
N VAL A 202 -16.92 8.09 8.29
CA VAL A 202 -16.19 7.51 7.15
C VAL A 202 -16.37 8.43 5.95
N CYS A 203 -15.26 8.79 5.31
CA CYS A 203 -15.25 9.70 4.17
C CYS A 203 -14.43 9.15 3.01
N ASP A 204 -14.83 9.49 1.79
CA ASP A 204 -14.01 9.36 0.59
C ASP A 204 -12.85 10.37 0.66
N ILE A 205 -11.65 9.97 0.23
CA ILE A 205 -10.56 10.93 -0.02
C ILE A 205 -10.88 11.69 -1.31
N ASN A 206 -11.14 13.00 -1.19
CA ASN A 206 -11.42 13.88 -2.32
C ASN A 206 -10.21 14.76 -2.72
N THR A 207 -9.11 14.70 -1.95
CA THR A 207 -7.86 15.37 -2.29
C THR A 207 -7.36 14.88 -3.65
N PRO A 208 -7.12 15.78 -4.63
CA PRO A 208 -6.65 15.38 -5.95
C PRO A 208 -5.22 14.84 -5.89
N GLY A 209 -4.83 14.08 -6.92
CA GLY A 209 -3.46 13.51 -7.00
C GLY A 209 -3.24 12.27 -6.12
N VAL A 210 -4.31 11.63 -5.65
CA VAL A 210 -4.27 10.48 -4.75
C VAL A 210 -4.72 9.22 -5.47
N ASN A 211 -4.06 8.09 -5.19
CA ASN A 211 -4.44 6.74 -5.65
C ASN A 211 -4.61 6.60 -7.17
N ILE A 212 -3.69 7.20 -7.91
CA ILE A 212 -3.62 7.05 -9.36
C ILE A 212 -2.84 5.80 -9.69
N ALA A 213 -3.38 4.96 -10.56
CA ALA A 213 -2.87 3.61 -10.80
C ALA A 213 -3.33 3.10 -12.19
N PRO A 214 -2.90 1.90 -12.63
CA PRO A 214 -3.29 1.35 -13.93
C PRO A 214 -4.80 1.27 -14.20
N TRP A 215 -5.65 1.21 -13.17
CA TRP A 215 -7.10 1.13 -13.32
C TRP A 215 -7.81 2.47 -13.60
N ASN A 216 -7.15 3.61 -13.31
CA ASN A 216 -7.73 4.94 -13.47
C ASN A 216 -6.82 5.94 -14.19
N HIS A 217 -5.55 5.61 -14.44
CA HIS A 217 -4.57 6.56 -14.97
C HIS A 217 -4.94 7.16 -16.33
N GLY A 218 -5.77 6.47 -17.11
CA GLY A 218 -6.28 6.94 -18.41
C GLY A 218 -7.21 8.15 -18.29
N LYS A 219 -7.74 8.44 -17.09
CA LYS A 219 -8.54 9.64 -16.81
C LYS A 219 -7.70 10.91 -16.66
N TYR A 220 -6.39 10.77 -16.49
CA TYR A 220 -5.52 11.86 -16.05
C TYR A 220 -4.42 12.15 -17.05
N LYS A 221 -4.17 13.44 -17.30
CA LYS A 221 -2.97 13.89 -18.02
C LYS A 221 -1.82 14.06 -17.03
N ILE A 222 -0.85 13.15 -17.05
CA ILE A 222 0.37 13.27 -16.25
C ILE A 222 1.33 14.24 -16.93
N SER A 223 1.84 15.21 -16.18
CA SER A 223 2.87 16.17 -16.65
C SER A 223 3.89 16.47 -15.56
N VAL A 224 5.04 17.01 -15.95
CA VAL A 224 6.07 17.49 -15.02
C VAL A 224 6.28 18.98 -15.28
N LYS A 225 6.21 19.78 -14.21
CA LYS A 225 6.49 21.23 -14.25
C LYS A 225 7.43 21.55 -13.10
N GLU A 226 8.55 22.20 -13.40
CA GLU A 226 9.56 22.60 -12.40
C GLU A 226 9.97 21.43 -11.48
N GLY A 227 10.26 20.27 -12.07
CA GLY A 227 10.72 19.08 -11.34
C GLY A 227 9.64 18.33 -10.53
N ASN A 228 8.39 18.73 -10.62
CA ASN A 228 7.31 18.12 -9.84
C ASN A 228 6.23 17.52 -10.75
N PHE A 229 5.60 16.44 -10.27
CA PHE A 229 4.55 15.74 -10.99
C PHE A 229 3.18 16.35 -10.76
N TYR A 230 2.40 16.39 -11.83
CA TYR A 230 1.03 16.85 -11.85
C TYR A 230 0.13 15.85 -12.55
N VAL A 231 -1.11 15.77 -12.09
CA VAL A 231 -2.21 15.14 -12.80
C VAL A 231 -3.28 16.18 -13.10
N ASN A 232 -3.55 16.35 -14.40
CA ASN A 232 -4.30 17.50 -14.89
C ASN A 232 -3.64 18.81 -14.41
N ASN A 233 -4.27 19.53 -13.47
CA ASN A 233 -3.76 20.77 -12.89
C ASN A 233 -3.29 20.63 -11.44
N ASP A 234 -3.50 19.47 -10.82
CA ASP A 234 -3.21 19.24 -9.41
C ASP A 234 -1.87 18.52 -9.20
N ARG A 235 -1.23 18.75 -8.06
CA ARG A 235 -0.01 18.03 -7.68
C ARG A 235 -0.32 16.55 -7.52
N LEU A 236 0.52 15.68 -8.08
CA LEU A 236 0.47 14.26 -7.77
C LEU A 236 0.99 14.05 -6.34
N ILE A 237 0.18 13.49 -5.45
CA ILE A 237 0.59 13.13 -4.08
C ILE A 237 1.21 11.74 -4.08
N PHE A 238 0.53 10.73 -4.65
CA PHE A 238 1.14 9.42 -4.85
C PHE A 238 0.55 8.67 -6.04
N TYR A 239 1.39 7.81 -6.61
CA TYR A 239 0.99 6.84 -7.63
C TYR A 239 1.11 5.42 -7.07
N HIS A 240 0.13 4.57 -7.34
CA HIS A 240 0.11 3.16 -6.96
C HIS A 240 0.61 2.32 -8.13
N TYR A 241 1.83 1.80 -8.04
CA TYR A 241 2.47 0.98 -9.07
C TYR A 241 2.01 -0.48 -9.02
N CYS A 242 0.69 -0.67 -8.90
CA CYS A 242 0.08 -1.98 -8.76
C CYS A 242 0.49 -2.87 -9.95
N GLY A 243 1.03 -4.04 -9.64
CA GLY A 243 1.48 -5.01 -10.64
C GLY A 243 2.81 -4.69 -11.34
N LEU A 244 3.49 -3.59 -11.02
CA LEU A 244 4.85 -3.36 -11.52
C LEU A 244 5.85 -4.27 -10.80
N ARG A 245 6.73 -4.93 -11.57
CA ARG A 245 7.82 -5.77 -11.08
C ARG A 245 9.10 -5.54 -11.86
N LEU A 246 10.25 -5.61 -11.18
CA LEU A 246 11.56 -5.63 -11.83
C LEU A 246 12.01 -7.08 -12.03
N VAL A 247 12.21 -7.51 -13.27
CA VAL A 247 12.59 -8.91 -13.59
C VAL A 247 14.09 -9.09 -13.56
N SER A 248 14.80 -8.09 -14.08
CA SER A 248 16.25 -8.01 -14.12
C SER A 248 16.68 -6.54 -14.20
N HIS A 249 17.98 -6.27 -14.28
CA HIS A 249 18.49 -4.90 -14.39
C HIS A 249 17.89 -4.13 -15.58
N ASN A 250 17.55 -4.79 -16.69
CA ASN A 250 17.07 -4.12 -17.91
C ASN A 250 15.66 -4.55 -18.31
N LEU A 251 14.93 -5.25 -17.44
CA LEU A 251 13.63 -5.82 -17.78
C LEU A 251 12.65 -5.61 -16.62
N MET A 252 11.48 -5.09 -16.93
CA MET A 252 10.34 -5.02 -16.01
C MET A 252 9.13 -5.75 -16.57
N ALA A 253 8.16 -5.99 -15.70
CA ALA A 253 6.83 -6.40 -16.09
C ALA A 253 5.74 -5.53 -15.47
N LEU A 254 4.64 -5.42 -16.20
CA LEU A 254 3.34 -4.98 -15.69
C LEU A 254 2.40 -6.18 -15.67
N THR A 255 1.93 -6.56 -14.48
CA THR A 255 1.06 -7.73 -14.27
C THR A 255 -0.39 -7.34 -14.00
N VAL A 256 -0.69 -6.04 -13.89
CA VAL A 256 -2.02 -5.49 -13.57
C VAL A 256 -2.30 -4.30 -14.49
N GLY A 257 -3.58 -4.05 -14.74
CA GLY A 257 -4.07 -3.11 -15.75
C GLY A 257 -4.48 -3.88 -17.00
N PHE A 258 -5.51 -3.41 -17.70
CA PHE A 258 -5.97 -4.05 -18.92
C PHE A 258 -5.13 -3.66 -20.12
N ASP A 259 -4.78 -2.38 -20.23
CA ASP A 259 -3.94 -1.87 -21.31
C ASP A 259 -2.43 -2.01 -21.00
N LYS A 260 -2.10 -2.43 -19.76
CA LYS A 260 -0.75 -2.59 -19.18
C LYS A 260 0.26 -1.55 -19.68
N LYS A 261 -0.21 -0.31 -19.84
CA LYS A 261 0.48 0.68 -20.64
C LYS A 261 1.69 1.22 -19.90
N PHE A 262 2.87 1.01 -20.46
CA PHE A 262 4.07 1.68 -19.99
C PHE A 262 4.00 3.18 -20.34
N ILE A 263 3.83 4.00 -19.31
CA ILE A 263 3.94 5.47 -19.35
C ILE A 263 5.36 5.89 -18.93
N PRO A 264 6.28 6.24 -19.85
CA PRO A 264 7.68 6.51 -19.50
C PRO A 264 7.85 7.62 -18.45
N LEU A 265 7.00 8.64 -18.51
CA LEU A 265 7.09 9.81 -17.64
C LEU A 265 6.98 9.46 -16.15
N ILE A 266 6.16 8.48 -15.80
CA ILE A 266 5.92 8.09 -14.40
C ILE A 266 6.67 6.78 -14.05
N HIS A 267 6.78 5.83 -14.97
CA HIS A 267 7.43 4.56 -14.69
C HIS A 267 8.96 4.62 -14.71
N LYS A 268 9.60 5.33 -15.66
CA LYS A 268 11.07 5.37 -15.74
C LYS A 268 11.71 5.93 -14.46
N PRO A 269 11.26 7.08 -13.90
CA PRO A 269 11.82 7.60 -12.66
C PRO A 269 11.70 6.60 -11.50
N TYR A 270 10.54 5.94 -11.36
CA TYR A 270 10.35 4.95 -10.31
C TYR A 270 11.25 3.73 -10.48
N ILE A 271 11.46 3.26 -11.70
CA ILE A 271 12.37 2.14 -11.97
C ILE A 271 13.81 2.48 -11.57
N TYR A 272 14.29 3.70 -11.84
CA TYR A 272 15.61 4.12 -11.37
C TYR A 272 15.69 4.10 -9.83
N VAL A 273 14.65 4.58 -9.15
CA VAL A 273 14.55 4.47 -7.68
C VAL A 273 14.62 3.01 -7.22
N LEU A 274 13.91 2.09 -7.89
CA LEU A 274 13.96 0.66 -7.54
C LEU A 274 15.34 0.06 -7.77
N LYS A 275 16.04 0.42 -8.86
CA LYS A 275 17.41 -0.04 -9.14
C LYS A 275 18.37 0.43 -8.05
N ASP A 276 18.28 1.69 -7.62
CA ASP A 276 19.11 2.25 -6.55
C ASP A 276 18.81 1.57 -5.21
N VAL A 277 17.53 1.37 -4.88
CA VAL A 277 17.12 0.67 -3.67
C VAL A 277 17.64 -0.77 -3.64
N ILE A 278 17.54 -1.51 -4.76
CA ILE A 278 18.05 -2.88 -4.83
C ILE A 278 19.55 -2.90 -4.63
N LYS A 279 20.30 -1.96 -5.22
CA LYS A 279 21.74 -1.83 -4.98
C LYS A 279 22.06 -1.63 -3.50
N ASP A 280 21.31 -0.78 -2.81
CA ASP A 280 21.51 -0.51 -1.38
C ASP A 280 21.14 -1.71 -0.50
N ILE A 281 20.09 -2.45 -0.86
CA ILE A 281 19.74 -3.72 -0.19
C ILE A 281 20.85 -4.75 -0.40
N SER A 282 21.33 -4.91 -1.63
CA SER A 282 22.41 -5.85 -1.96
C SER A 282 23.73 -5.52 -1.24
N ALA A 283 23.97 -4.26 -0.87
CA ALA A 283 25.14 -3.87 -0.08
C ALA A 283 25.12 -4.44 1.35
N VAL A 284 23.94 -4.67 1.94
CA VAL A 284 23.78 -5.24 3.29
C VAL A 284 23.32 -6.71 3.29
N ALA A 285 22.79 -7.18 2.16
CA ALA A 285 22.34 -8.54 1.91
C ALA A 285 22.63 -8.96 0.45
N PRO A 286 23.87 -9.38 0.14
CA PRO A 286 24.29 -9.71 -1.23
C PRO A 286 23.50 -10.84 -1.90
N THR A 287 22.85 -11.71 -1.11
CA THR A 287 22.03 -12.82 -1.59
C THR A 287 20.55 -12.47 -1.78
N PHE A 288 20.17 -11.20 -1.59
CA PHE A 288 18.78 -10.76 -1.70
C PHE A 288 18.22 -11.02 -3.11
N ASN A 289 17.07 -11.70 -3.16
CA ASN A 289 16.40 -12.09 -4.39
C ASN A 289 14.90 -11.72 -4.42
N GLY A 290 14.44 -10.91 -3.48
CA GLY A 290 13.02 -10.55 -3.35
C GLY A 290 12.45 -9.66 -4.46
N TYR A 291 13.24 -9.28 -5.49
CA TYR A 291 12.72 -8.53 -6.64
C TYR A 291 12.18 -9.42 -7.76
N TYR A 292 12.45 -10.73 -7.78
CA TYR A 292 11.98 -11.61 -8.85
C TYR A 292 10.44 -11.69 -8.94
N ILE A 293 9.94 -11.87 -10.16
CA ILE A 293 8.51 -12.10 -10.40
C ILE A 293 8.11 -13.49 -9.95
N GLU A 294 7.05 -13.56 -9.13
CA GLU A 294 6.31 -14.78 -8.80
C GLU A 294 5.94 -15.56 -10.08
N GLU A 295 6.32 -16.84 -10.18
CA GLU A 295 6.14 -17.62 -11.41
C GLU A 295 4.69 -17.63 -11.94
N GLY A 296 3.71 -17.68 -11.03
CA GLY A 296 2.29 -17.64 -11.39
C GLY A 296 1.81 -16.35 -12.05
N ARG A 297 2.55 -15.23 -11.93
CA ARG A 297 2.21 -13.94 -12.57
C ARG A 297 2.88 -13.76 -13.93
N LYS A 298 3.89 -14.55 -14.28
CA LYS A 298 4.60 -14.47 -15.56
C LYS A 298 3.66 -14.60 -16.78
N PRO A 299 2.63 -15.47 -16.79
CA PRO A 299 1.72 -15.58 -17.94
C PRO A 299 0.84 -14.33 -18.16
N LEU A 300 0.65 -13.52 -17.11
CA LEU A 300 -0.16 -12.29 -17.16
C LEU A 300 0.71 -11.03 -17.36
N ALA A 301 2.03 -11.17 -17.40
CA ALA A 301 2.97 -10.08 -17.49
C ALA A 301 3.12 -9.57 -18.93
N GLU A 302 3.09 -8.25 -19.09
CA GLU A 302 3.72 -7.61 -20.24
C GLU A 302 5.11 -7.11 -19.88
N PHE A 303 6.09 -7.45 -20.70
CA PHE A 303 7.49 -7.15 -20.45
C PHE A 303 7.94 -5.91 -21.22
N TYR A 304 8.77 -5.09 -20.56
CA TYR A 304 9.32 -3.87 -21.14
C TYR A 304 10.82 -3.81 -20.87
N GLU A 305 11.60 -3.55 -21.91
CA GLU A 305 13.03 -3.25 -21.80
C GLU A 305 13.23 -1.83 -21.25
N ILE A 306 14.21 -1.66 -20.36
CA ILE A 306 14.46 -0.40 -19.61
C ILE A 306 15.91 0.02 -19.63
#